data_AF-A0A3N7DYQ3-F1
#
_entry.id   AF-A0A3N7DYQ3-F1
#
_cell.length_a   1.000
_cell.length_b   1.000
_cell.length_c   1.000
_cell.angle_alpha   90.00
_cell.angle_beta   90.00
_cell.angle_gamma   90.00
#
_symmetry.space_group_name_H-M   'P 1'
#
loop_
_entity.id
_entity.type
_entity.pdbx_description
1 polymer ?
#
loop_
_entity_poly.entity_id
_entity_poly.type
_entity_poly.pdbx_seq_one_letter_code
_entity_poly.pdbx_strand_id
1 'polypeptide(L)'
;MQRARAAGQMGQMAMALAFEQQALALALRLVQQTPPAGREDDCIAALVVSHLNVADLQVQAAEPDAAARLLGRAHGLLQSLVADGRCGAALRQAAWRHGRETHAALLAHVRSHGPHPAIAQALAGGGLAGLSS
;
A
#
# COMPACT_ATOMS: atom_id res chain seq x y z
N MET A 1 16.99 -20.90 26.25
CA MET A 1 15.60 -20.90 25.75
C MET A 1 15.18 -19.57 25.13
N GLN A 2 15.32 -18.41 25.82
CA GLN A 2 14.83 -17.11 25.32
C GLN A 2 15.52 -16.63 24.03
N ARG A 3 16.85 -16.80 23.90
CA ARG A 3 17.60 -16.46 22.68
C ARG A 3 17.19 -17.28 21.45
N ALA A 4 16.93 -18.57 21.62
CA ALA A 4 16.45 -19.44 20.54
C ALA A 4 15.04 -19.07 20.08
N ARG A 5 14.15 -18.69 21.01
CA ARG A 5 12.81 -18.18 20.69
C ARG A 5 12.87 -16.85 19.93
N ALA A 6 13.72 -15.92 20.37
CA ALA A 6 13.91 -14.64 19.67
C ALA A 6 14.45 -14.84 18.24
N ALA A 7 15.45 -15.71 18.06
CA ALA A 7 15.98 -16.05 16.74
C ALA A 7 14.91 -16.71 15.83
N GLY A 8 14.11 -17.62 16.39
CA GLY A 8 13.00 -18.24 15.67
C GLY A 8 11.92 -17.23 15.24
N GLN A 9 11.56 -16.30 16.12
CA GLN A 9 10.60 -15.23 15.82
C GLN A 9 11.11 -14.27 14.74
N MET A 10 12.39 -13.85 14.83
CA MET A 10 13.01 -13.02 13.79
C MET A 10 13.02 -13.72 12.42
N GLY A 11 13.33 -15.03 12.39
CA GLY A 11 13.29 -15.82 11.16
C GLY A 11 11.89 -15.93 10.55
N GLN A 12 10.86 -16.12 11.39
CA GLN A 12 9.46 -16.15 10.93
C GLN A 12 9.01 -14.79 10.39
N MET A 13 9.37 -13.71 11.05
CA MET A 13 9.03 -12.34 10.63
C MET A 13 9.66 -12.00 9.27
N ALA A 14 10.95 -12.32 9.09
CA ALA A 14 11.66 -12.08 7.84
C ALA A 14 11.04 -12.87 6.68
N MET A 15 10.64 -14.12 6.92
CA MET A 15 9.98 -14.95 5.92
C MET A 15 8.58 -14.42 5.57
N ALA A 16 7.80 -14.00 6.56
CA ALA A 16 6.49 -13.38 6.34
C ALA A 16 6.62 -12.12 5.47
N LEU A 17 7.59 -11.25 5.78
CA LEU A 17 7.86 -10.04 5.01
C LEU A 17 8.23 -10.37 3.55
N ALA A 18 9.05 -11.40 3.32
CA ALA A 18 9.41 -11.83 1.97
C ALA A 18 8.19 -12.31 1.16
N PHE A 19 7.31 -13.12 1.76
CA PHE A 19 6.09 -13.59 1.09
C PHE A 19 5.13 -12.43 0.77
N GLU A 20 4.93 -11.51 1.71
CA GLU A 20 4.07 -10.35 1.50
C GLU A 20 4.62 -9.39 0.44
N GLN A 21 5.96 -9.20 0.38
CA GLN A 21 6.60 -8.44 -0.69
C GLN A 21 6.43 -9.10 -2.07
N GLN A 22 6.49 -10.43 -2.14
CA GLN A 22 6.23 -11.16 -3.38
C GLN A 22 4.77 -11.03 -3.81
N ALA A 23 3.81 -11.16 -2.89
CA ALA A 23 2.39 -10.96 -3.16
C ALA A 23 2.12 -9.54 -3.66
N LEU A 24 2.74 -8.54 -3.03
CA LEU A 24 2.68 -7.15 -3.46
C LEU A 24 3.21 -6.95 -4.89
N ALA A 25 4.36 -7.54 -5.22
CA ALA A 25 4.94 -7.44 -6.56
C ALA A 25 4.01 -8.04 -7.63
N LEU A 26 3.34 -9.17 -7.33
CA LEU A 26 2.36 -9.78 -8.22
C LEU A 26 1.11 -8.91 -8.38
N ALA A 27 0.57 -8.37 -7.29
CA ALA A 27 -0.60 -7.49 -7.34
C ALA A 27 -0.33 -6.21 -8.15
N LEU A 28 0.86 -5.60 -7.98
CA LEU A 28 1.28 -4.45 -8.78
C LEU A 28 1.31 -4.77 -10.27
N ARG A 29 1.86 -5.94 -10.63
CA ARG A 29 1.92 -6.38 -12.02
C ARG A 29 0.53 -6.58 -12.63
N LEU A 30 -0.41 -7.18 -11.89
CA LEU A 30 -1.79 -7.39 -12.35
C LEU A 30 -2.51 -6.06 -12.63
N VAL A 31 -2.34 -5.08 -11.74
CA VAL A 31 -2.95 -3.76 -11.92
C VAL A 31 -2.31 -2.99 -13.09
N GLN A 32 -0.99 -3.13 -13.30
CA GLN A 32 -0.28 -2.49 -14.41
C GLN A 32 -0.57 -3.12 -15.78
N GLN A 33 -0.84 -4.42 -15.85
CA GLN A 33 -1.03 -5.16 -17.10
C GLN A 33 -2.48 -5.16 -17.60
N THR A 34 -3.32 -4.27 -17.06
CA THR A 34 -4.79 -4.31 -17.15
C THR A 34 -5.35 -5.55 -16.44
N PRO A 35 -6.11 -5.37 -15.35
CA PRO A 35 -6.75 -6.49 -14.68
C PRO A 35 -7.67 -7.28 -15.63
N PRO A 36 -7.83 -8.61 -15.42
CA PRO A 36 -8.84 -9.38 -16.12
C PRO A 36 -10.22 -8.75 -15.94
N ALA A 37 -11.03 -8.73 -17.00
CA ALA A 37 -12.36 -8.14 -16.96
C ALA A 37 -13.23 -8.78 -15.86
N GLY A 38 -13.85 -7.95 -15.03
CA GLY A 38 -14.66 -8.39 -13.88
C GLY A 38 -13.85 -8.76 -12.63
N ARG A 39 -12.52 -8.61 -12.66
CA ARG A 39 -11.61 -8.87 -11.52
C ARG A 39 -10.88 -7.60 -11.07
N GLU A 40 -11.27 -6.43 -11.55
CA GLU A 40 -10.62 -5.16 -11.24
C GLU A 40 -10.63 -4.88 -9.74
N ASP A 41 -11.78 -5.08 -9.09
CA ASP A 41 -11.94 -4.88 -7.64
C ASP A 41 -11.05 -5.84 -6.85
N ASP A 42 -11.06 -7.13 -7.17
CA ASP A 42 -10.20 -8.13 -6.52
C ASP A 42 -8.71 -7.81 -6.68
N CYS A 43 -8.28 -7.35 -7.86
CA CYS A 43 -6.89 -6.98 -8.10
C CYS A 43 -6.48 -5.75 -7.26
N ILE A 44 -7.37 -4.76 -7.14
CA ILE A 44 -7.13 -3.59 -6.29
C ILE A 44 -7.16 -3.98 -4.80
N ALA A 45 -8.11 -4.81 -4.38
CA ALA A 45 -8.19 -5.30 -3.01
C ALA A 45 -6.93 -6.08 -2.62
N ALA A 46 -6.48 -7.01 -3.47
CA ALA A 46 -5.24 -7.75 -3.26
C ALA A 46 -4.02 -6.80 -3.16
N LEU A 47 -3.97 -5.77 -4.01
CA LEU A 47 -2.92 -4.75 -3.96
C LEU A 47 -2.91 -4.00 -2.64
N VAL A 48 -4.07 -3.53 -2.18
CA VAL A 48 -4.18 -2.78 -0.92
C VAL A 48 -3.85 -3.65 0.27
N VAL A 49 -4.42 -4.85 0.36
CA VAL A 49 -4.15 -5.80 1.44
C VAL A 49 -2.65 -6.11 1.52
N SER A 50 -2.00 -6.35 0.39
CA SER A 50 -0.55 -6.63 0.36
C SER A 50 0.28 -5.44 0.87
N HIS A 51 -0.08 -4.20 0.51
CA HIS A 51 0.60 -3.02 1.04
C HIS A 51 0.39 -2.85 2.55
N LEU A 52 -0.82 -3.09 3.05
CA LEU A 52 -1.15 -2.99 4.47
C LEU A 52 -0.39 -4.05 5.27
N ASN A 53 -0.39 -5.30 4.81
CA ASN A 53 0.34 -6.40 5.47
C ASN A 53 1.84 -6.09 5.56
N VAL A 54 2.47 -5.67 4.47
CA VAL A 54 3.88 -5.30 4.49
C VAL A 54 4.11 -4.09 5.42
N ALA A 55 3.23 -3.09 5.42
CA ALA A 55 3.36 -1.93 6.31
C ALA A 55 3.28 -2.33 7.79
N ASP A 56 2.36 -3.22 8.15
CA ASP A 56 2.22 -3.73 9.52
C ASP A 56 3.45 -4.53 9.95
N LEU A 57 4.01 -5.35 9.05
CA LEU A 57 5.25 -6.07 9.31
C LEU A 57 6.45 -5.12 9.48
N GLN A 58 6.52 -4.02 8.73
CA GLN A 58 7.54 -2.99 8.90
C GLN A 58 7.42 -2.31 10.28
N VAL A 59 6.21 -1.98 10.72
CA VAL A 59 5.99 -1.44 12.08
C VAL A 59 6.43 -2.45 13.16
N GLN A 60 6.10 -3.73 13.00
CA GLN A 60 6.54 -4.80 13.90
C GLN A 60 8.07 -4.98 13.92
N ALA A 61 8.73 -4.70 12.79
CA ALA A 61 10.18 -4.68 12.66
C ALA A 61 10.84 -3.39 13.18
N ALA A 62 10.08 -2.49 13.82
CA ALA A 62 10.53 -1.18 14.29
C ALA A 62 10.98 -0.22 13.17
N GLU A 63 10.41 -0.37 11.97
CA GLU A 63 10.66 0.46 10.78
C GLU A 63 9.40 1.25 10.35
N PRO A 64 8.84 2.14 11.21
CA PRO A 64 7.61 2.87 10.90
C PRO A 64 7.76 3.82 9.71
N ASP A 65 8.96 4.37 9.47
CA ASP A 65 9.23 5.21 8.30
C ASP A 65 9.11 4.44 6.98
N ALA A 66 9.51 3.16 6.98
CA ALA A 66 9.34 2.29 5.82
C ALA A 66 7.85 2.01 5.56
N ALA A 67 7.09 1.77 6.63
CA ALA A 67 5.63 1.62 6.56
C ALA A 67 4.95 2.89 6.01
N ALA A 68 5.35 4.08 6.49
CA ALA A 68 4.80 5.36 6.04
C ALA A 68 5.00 5.59 4.53
N ARG A 69 6.20 5.31 4.01
CA ARG A 69 6.49 5.39 2.56
C ARG A 69 5.65 4.41 1.75
N LEU A 70 5.47 3.19 2.27
CA LEU A 70 4.71 2.16 1.59
C LEU A 70 3.21 2.50 1.51
N LEU A 71 2.62 2.94 2.62
CA LEU A 71 1.23 3.40 2.67
C LEU A 71 1.00 4.59 1.74
N GLY A 72 1.94 5.56 1.73
CA GLY A 72 1.89 6.72 0.85
C GLY A 72 1.89 6.32 -0.62
N ARG A 73 2.75 5.36 -1.00
CA ARG A 73 2.81 4.81 -2.36
C ARG A 73 1.52 4.12 -2.76
N ALA A 74 0.94 3.31 -1.87
CA ALA A 74 -0.33 2.63 -2.13
C ALA A 74 -1.43 3.65 -2.45
N HIS A 75 -1.60 4.65 -1.59
CA HIS A 75 -2.62 5.68 -1.76
C HIS A 75 -2.39 6.51 -3.03
N GLY A 76 -1.16 6.95 -3.28
CA GLY A 76 -0.81 7.71 -4.49
C GLY A 76 -1.10 6.93 -5.78
N LEU A 77 -0.81 5.62 -5.80
CA LEU A 77 -1.14 4.77 -6.94
C LEU A 77 -2.65 4.70 -7.18
N LEU A 78 -3.46 4.51 -6.15
CA LEU A 78 -4.93 4.48 -6.30
C LEU A 78 -5.46 5.82 -6.82
N GLN A 79 -4.94 6.94 -6.31
CA GLN A 79 -5.31 8.27 -6.83
C GLN A 79 -4.94 8.44 -8.31
N SER A 80 -3.76 7.96 -8.73
CA SER A 80 -3.37 8.01 -10.15
C SER A 80 -4.29 7.15 -11.03
N LEU A 81 -4.73 5.99 -10.55
CA LEU A 81 -5.67 5.14 -11.29
C LEU A 81 -7.03 5.80 -11.43
N VAL A 82 -7.52 6.47 -10.37
CA VAL A 82 -8.77 7.22 -10.41
C VAL A 82 -8.70 8.38 -11.40
N ALA A 83 -7.55 9.06 -11.49
CA ALA A 83 -7.35 10.21 -12.38
C ALA A 83 -7.03 9.83 -13.83
N ASP A 84 -6.51 8.61 -14.09
CA ASP A 84 -6.16 8.19 -15.45
C ASP A 84 -7.40 7.84 -16.28
N GLY A 85 -7.76 8.75 -17.20
CA GLY A 85 -8.89 8.57 -18.12
C GLY A 85 -8.74 7.35 -19.06
N ARG A 86 -7.54 6.81 -19.21
CA ARG A 86 -7.28 5.59 -20.01
C ARG A 86 -7.66 4.31 -19.28
N CYS A 87 -7.75 4.32 -17.94
CA CYS A 87 -8.19 3.17 -17.17
C CYS A 87 -9.69 2.90 -17.39
N GLY A 88 -10.11 1.64 -17.42
CA GLY A 88 -11.53 1.28 -17.49
C GLY A 88 -12.34 1.80 -16.28
N ALA A 89 -13.63 2.07 -16.48
CA ALA A 89 -14.48 2.62 -15.42
C ALA A 89 -14.55 1.73 -14.16
N ALA A 90 -14.59 0.41 -14.33
CA ALA A 90 -14.57 -0.55 -13.22
C ALA A 90 -13.30 -0.43 -12.37
N LEU A 91 -12.13 -0.32 -13.02
CA LEU A 91 -10.84 -0.15 -12.34
C LEU A 91 -10.77 1.17 -11.57
N ARG A 92 -11.24 2.27 -12.17
CA ARG A 92 -11.29 3.56 -11.48
C ARG A 92 -12.23 3.53 -10.28
N GLN A 93 -13.38 2.87 -10.39
CA GLN A 93 -14.34 2.75 -9.29
C GLN A 93 -13.79 1.92 -8.14
N ALA A 94 -13.13 0.79 -8.44
CA ALA A 94 -12.42 -0.02 -7.46
C ALA A 94 -11.32 0.78 -6.76
N ALA A 95 -10.47 1.47 -7.52
CA ALA A 95 -9.42 2.32 -6.98
C ALA A 95 -9.96 3.44 -6.09
N TRP A 96 -11.09 4.06 -6.46
CA TRP A 96 -11.74 5.08 -5.63
C TRP A 96 -12.25 4.52 -4.29
N ARG A 97 -12.90 3.34 -4.32
CA ARG A 97 -13.42 2.67 -3.12
C ARG A 97 -12.28 2.38 -2.14
N HIS A 98 -11.25 1.69 -2.60
CA HIS A 98 -10.09 1.33 -1.78
C HIS A 98 -9.17 2.53 -1.47
N GLY A 99 -9.28 3.63 -2.21
CA GLY A 99 -8.64 4.90 -1.89
C GLY A 99 -9.05 5.43 -0.50
N ARG A 100 -10.30 5.18 -0.09
CA ARG A 100 -10.81 5.56 1.24
C ARG A 100 -10.16 4.74 2.36
N GLU A 101 -9.90 3.45 2.12
CA GLU A 101 -9.24 2.56 3.07
C GLU A 101 -7.77 2.94 3.28
N THR A 102 -7.05 3.18 2.18
CA THR A 102 -5.65 3.63 2.26
C THR A 102 -5.52 5.02 2.90
N HIS A 103 -6.46 5.93 2.65
CA HIS A 103 -6.52 7.22 3.34
C HIS A 103 -6.71 7.05 4.86
N ALA A 104 -7.62 6.17 5.30
CA ALA A 104 -7.80 5.88 6.71
C ALA A 104 -6.54 5.28 7.35
N ALA A 105 -5.84 4.39 6.64
CA ALA A 105 -4.57 3.80 7.09
C ALA A 105 -3.46 4.86 7.25
N LEU A 106 -3.36 5.81 6.33
CA LEU A 106 -2.42 6.95 6.44
C LEU A 106 -2.69 7.78 7.71
N LEU A 107 -3.95 8.15 7.94
CA LEU A 107 -4.32 8.89 9.15
C LEU A 107 -4.06 8.08 10.42
N ALA A 108 -4.36 6.78 10.40
CA ALA A 108 -4.08 5.90 11.53
C ALA A 108 -2.58 5.84 11.84
N HIS A 109 -1.74 5.71 10.81
CA HIS A 109 -0.29 5.71 10.97
C HIS A 109 0.21 7.01 11.60
N VAL A 110 -0.27 8.18 11.12
CA VAL A 110 0.10 9.49 11.69
C VAL A 110 -0.28 9.62 13.16
N ARG A 111 -1.45 9.11 13.56
CA ARG A 111 -1.86 9.12 14.99
C ARG A 111 -0.95 8.25 15.86
N SER A 112 -0.47 7.13 15.34
CA SER A 112 0.33 6.17 16.10
C SER A 112 1.83 6.51 16.14
N HIS A 113 2.36 7.13 15.09
CA HIS A 113 3.81 7.31 14.90
C HIS A 113 4.24 8.77 14.65
N GLY A 114 3.28 9.69 14.52
CA GLY A 114 3.54 11.09 14.21
C GLY A 114 3.51 11.41 12.72
N PRO A 115 3.63 12.70 12.35
CA PRO A 115 3.58 13.14 10.97
C PRO A 115 4.80 12.67 10.17
N HIS A 116 4.58 12.29 8.90
CA HIS A 116 5.64 11.85 8.00
C HIS A 116 5.47 12.51 6.60
N PRO A 117 6.57 12.98 5.96
CA PRO A 117 6.49 13.73 4.70
C PRO A 117 5.83 12.95 3.56
N ALA A 118 6.11 11.64 3.43
CA ALA A 118 5.48 10.82 2.39
C ALA A 118 3.96 10.71 2.57
N ILE A 119 3.47 10.73 3.82
CA ILE A 119 2.03 10.71 4.10
C ILE A 119 1.42 12.07 3.77
N ALA A 120 2.07 13.16 4.20
CA ALA A 120 1.63 14.51 3.87
C ALA A 120 1.53 14.73 2.34
N GLN A 121 2.53 14.28 1.59
CA GLN A 121 2.52 14.31 0.12
C GLN A 121 1.37 13.49 -0.47
N ALA A 122 1.17 12.25 0.01
CA ALA A 122 0.10 11.39 -0.49
C ALA A 122 -1.29 12.00 -0.23
N LEU A 123 -1.51 12.62 0.93
CA LEU A 123 -2.77 13.28 1.28
C LEU A 123 -2.98 14.60 0.51
N ALA A 124 -1.92 15.35 0.24
CA ALA A 124 -1.98 16.56 -0.58
C ALA A 124 -2.21 16.27 -2.07
N GLY A 125 -1.81 15.08 -2.54
CA GLY A 125 -1.93 14.62 -3.92
C GLY A 125 -3.37 14.53 -4.44
N GLY A 126 -4.38 14.62 -3.58
CA GLY A 126 -5.79 14.77 -3.96
C GLY A 126 -6.12 16.09 -4.67
N GLY A 127 -5.17 17.03 -4.74
CA GLY A 127 -5.32 18.32 -5.42
C GLY A 127 -4.19 18.71 -6.38
N LEU A 128 -3.22 17.83 -6.68
CA LEU A 128 -2.05 18.17 -7.50
C LEU A 128 -1.79 17.17 -8.64
N ALA A 129 -2.84 16.87 -9.39
CA ALA A 129 -2.66 16.54 -10.80
C ALA A 129 -2.19 17.80 -11.55
N GLY A 130 -0.89 18.11 -11.48
CA GLY A 130 -0.32 19.22 -12.22
C GLY A 130 0.87 19.86 -11.56
N LEU A 131 1.97 19.12 -11.40
CA LEU A 131 3.30 19.73 -11.49
C LEU A 131 4.19 18.76 -12.29
N SER A 132 4.10 18.92 -13.60
CA SER A 132 5.13 18.48 -14.54
C SER A 132 6.47 19.11 -14.18
N SER A 133 7.53 18.30 -14.20
CA SER A 133 8.75 18.55 -14.99
C SER A 133 9.55 17.25 -15.06
#